data_AF-B9KYZ7-F1
#
_entry.id   AF-B9KYZ7-F1
#
_cell.length_a   1.000
_cell.length_b   1.000
_cell.length_c   1.000
_cell.angle_alpha   90.00
_cell.angle_beta   90.00
_cell.angle_gamma   90.00
#
_symmetry.space_group_name_H-M   'P 1'
#
loop_
_entity.id
_entity.type
_entity.pdbx_description
1 polymer ?
#
loop_
_entity_poly.entity_id
_entity_poly.type
_entity_poly.pdbx_seq_one_letter_code
_entity_poly.pdbx_strand_id
1 'polypeptide(L)'
;MAEPPVTHAQPGPATWVRVLVLLTIATVLEVLTYVFESTLGVLTAPILIFFAIVKFVLVVAYYMHLKYDARLLTGIFAWGMLIAISIFTAMAAIYHIYGQPLLTP
;
A
#
# COMPACT_ATOMS: atom_id res chain seq x y z
N MET A 1 -8.16 46.26 -17.89
CA MET A 1 -6.87 45.55 -17.78
C MET A 1 -7.22 44.07 -17.89
N ALA A 2 -6.92 43.43 -19.01
CA ALA A 2 -7.18 42.00 -19.19
C ALA A 2 -6.02 41.23 -18.53
N GLU A 3 -6.33 40.47 -17.48
CA GLU A 3 -5.36 39.60 -16.83
C GLU A 3 -4.94 38.48 -17.80
N PRO A 4 -3.63 38.18 -17.94
CA PRO A 4 -3.19 37.08 -18.79
C PRO A 4 -3.69 35.75 -18.21
N PRO A 5 -4.11 34.78 -19.06
CA PRO A 5 -4.52 33.47 -18.58
C PRO A 5 -3.35 32.81 -17.86
N VAL A 6 -3.48 32.63 -16.55
CA VAL A 6 -2.54 31.85 -15.74
C VAL A 6 -2.64 30.39 -16.17
N THR A 7 -1.75 29.99 -17.07
CA THR A 7 -1.52 28.59 -17.43
C THR A 7 -0.94 27.88 -16.21
N HIS A 8 -1.81 27.30 -15.40
CA HIS A 8 -1.40 26.38 -14.35
C HIS A 8 -0.78 25.16 -15.05
N ALA A 9 0.55 25.01 -14.96
CA ALA A 9 1.26 23.80 -15.37
C ALA A 9 0.86 22.64 -14.44
N GLN A 10 -0.32 22.07 -14.69
CA GLN A 10 -0.81 20.88 -14.01
C GLN A 10 0.12 19.71 -14.38
N PRO A 11 0.62 18.93 -13.41
CA PRO A 11 1.45 17.77 -13.71
C PRO A 11 0.69 16.84 -14.67
N GLY A 12 1.28 16.62 -15.86
CA GLY A 12 0.56 16.02 -16.97
C GLY A 12 0.02 14.60 -16.68
N PRO A 13 -1.12 14.22 -17.30
CA PRO A 13 -1.81 12.94 -17.12
C PRO A 13 -0.89 11.71 -17.32
N ALA A 14 0.21 11.87 -18.05
CA ALA A 14 1.22 10.84 -18.29
C ALA A 14 1.83 10.24 -17.00
N THR A 15 1.99 11.01 -15.92
CA THR A 15 2.57 10.49 -14.67
C THR A 15 1.63 9.50 -13.99
N TRP A 16 0.34 9.82 -13.97
CA TRP A 16 -0.72 8.99 -13.39
C TRP A 16 -0.90 7.68 -14.14
N VAL A 17 -0.86 7.74 -15.47
CA VAL A 17 -0.92 6.56 -16.33
C VAL A 17 0.29 5.64 -16.12
N ARG A 18 1.49 6.20 -15.91
CA ARG A 18 2.69 5.38 -15.61
C ARG A 18 2.56 4.63 -14.28
N VAL A 19 2.05 5.29 -13.24
CA VAL A 19 1.84 4.67 -11.93
C VAL A 19 0.76 3.58 -12.00
N LEU A 20 -0.34 3.86 -12.72
CA LEU A 20 -1.38 2.87 -13.06
C LEU A 20 -0.75 1.62 -13.69
N VAL A 21 0.03 1.80 -14.76
CA VAL A 21 0.65 0.66 -15.47
C VAL A 21 1.54 -0.13 -14.53
N LEU A 22 2.35 0.53 -13.70
CA LEU A 22 3.23 -0.13 -12.74
C LEU A 22 2.45 -0.94 -11.70
N LEU A 23 1.34 -0.41 -11.18
CA LEU A 23 0.45 -1.12 -10.26
C LEU A 23 -0.24 -2.31 -10.92
N THR A 24 -0.67 -2.16 -12.18
CA THR A 24 -1.26 -3.25 -12.96
C THR A 24 -0.24 -4.37 -13.17
N ILE A 25 1.00 -4.06 -13.55
CA ILE A 25 2.06 -5.05 -13.71
C ILE A 25 2.34 -5.75 -12.37
N ALA A 26 2.46 -5.01 -11.27
CA ALA A 26 2.64 -5.57 -9.94
C ALA A 26 1.47 -6.49 -9.54
N THR A 27 0.26 -6.22 -10.02
CA THR A 27 -0.94 -7.04 -9.76
C THR A 27 -0.95 -8.31 -10.59
N VAL A 28 -0.58 -8.24 -11.86
CA VAL A 28 -0.40 -9.43 -12.69
C VAL A 28 0.68 -10.34 -12.12
N LEU A 29 1.82 -9.79 -11.69
CA LEU A 29 2.90 -10.56 -11.07
C LEU A 29 2.46 -11.24 -9.77
N GLU A 30 1.65 -10.57 -8.95
CA GLU A 30 1.09 -11.16 -7.72
C GLU A 30 0.18 -12.37 -8.04
N VAL A 31 -0.73 -12.21 -9.01
CA VAL A 31 -1.61 -13.30 -9.45
C VAL A 31 -0.79 -14.46 -10.01
N LEU A 32 0.24 -14.19 -10.81
CA LEU A 32 1.13 -15.24 -11.31
C LEU A 32 1.89 -15.95 -10.17
N THR A 33 2.39 -15.18 -9.20
CA THR A 33 3.06 -15.75 -8.01
C THR A 33 2.14 -16.68 -7.24
N TYR A 34 0.86 -16.30 -7.10
CA TYR A 34 -0.16 -17.15 -6.48
C TYR A 34 -0.47 -18.40 -7.32
N VAL A 35 -0.58 -18.29 -8.64
CA VAL A 35 -0.81 -19.43 -9.54
C VAL A 35 0.35 -20.44 -9.49
N PHE A 36 1.58 -19.97 -9.32
CA PHE A 36 2.79 -20.81 -9.20
C PHE A 36 3.18 -21.09 -7.74
N GLU A 37 2.26 -20.91 -6.77
CA GLU A 37 2.51 -21.15 -5.35
C GLU A 37 3.08 -22.55 -5.08
N SER A 38 2.62 -23.57 -5.81
CA SER A 38 3.08 -24.95 -5.67
C SER A 38 4.58 -25.14 -5.93
N THR A 39 5.19 -24.25 -6.70
CA THR A 39 6.64 -24.26 -7.01
C THR A 39 7.44 -23.42 -6.01
N LEU A 40 6.84 -22.39 -5.44
CA LEU A 40 7.49 -21.41 -4.56
C LEU A 40 7.36 -21.76 -3.06
N GLY A 41 6.34 -22.55 -2.71
CA GLY A 41 6.12 -23.06 -1.36
C GLY A 41 6.11 -21.95 -0.31
N VAL A 42 6.98 -22.08 0.70
CA VAL A 42 7.08 -21.15 1.84
C VAL A 42 7.50 -19.72 1.42
N LEU A 43 8.15 -19.56 0.26
CA LEU A 43 8.56 -18.23 -0.24
C LEU A 43 7.41 -17.44 -0.86
N THR A 44 6.28 -18.07 -1.17
CA THR A 44 5.11 -17.39 -1.74
C THR A 44 4.60 -16.29 -0.81
N ALA A 45 4.42 -16.60 0.48
CA ALA A 45 3.90 -15.66 1.47
C ALA A 45 4.73 -14.36 1.60
N PRO A 46 6.06 -14.39 1.81
CA PRO A 46 6.85 -13.17 1.91
C PRO A 46 6.90 -12.36 0.61
N ILE A 47 6.86 -13.01 -0.56
CA ILE A 47 6.83 -12.33 -1.86
C ILE A 47 5.51 -11.55 -2.03
N LEU A 48 4.38 -12.18 -1.70
CA LEU A 48 3.07 -11.53 -1.78
C LEU A 48 2.98 -10.34 -0.81
N ILE A 49 3.49 -10.48 0.42
CA ILE A 49 3.56 -9.38 1.39
C ILE A 49 4.41 -8.22 0.84
N PHE A 50 5.55 -8.51 0.23
CA PHE A 50 6.39 -7.49 -0.38
C PHE A 50 5.66 -6.73 -1.49
N PHE A 51 4.99 -7.45 -2.41
CA PHE A 51 4.18 -6.83 -3.46
C PHE A 51 3.04 -5.97 -2.90
N ALA A 52 2.37 -6.41 -1.84
CA ALA A 52 1.32 -5.65 -1.16
C ALA A 52 1.85 -4.33 -0.58
N ILE A 53 3.00 -4.36 0.10
CA ILE A 53 3.65 -3.15 0.65
C ILE A 53 4.02 -2.17 -0.47
N VAL A 54 4.66 -2.65 -1.54
CA VAL A 54 5.07 -1.80 -2.67
C VAL A 54 3.86 -1.11 -3.30
N LYS A 55 2.78 -1.86 -3.56
CA LYS A 55 1.55 -1.29 -4.11
C LYS A 55 0.95 -0.25 -3.19
N PHE A 56 0.86 -0.55 -1.90
CA PHE A 56 0.34 0.37 -0.90
C PHE A 56 1.12 1.69 -0.90
N VAL A 57 2.46 1.64 -0.88
CA VAL A 57 3.31 2.83 -0.92
C VAL A 57 3.12 3.62 -2.22
N LEU A 58 3.01 2.95 -3.37
CA LEU A 58 2.72 3.61 -4.64
C LEU A 58 1.38 4.35 -4.62
N VAL A 59 0.33 3.70 -4.14
CA VAL A 59 -1.01 4.28 -4.04
C VAL A 59 -1.01 5.49 -3.11
N VAL A 60 -0.39 5.37 -1.93
CA VAL A 60 -0.31 6.47 -0.96
C VAL A 60 0.52 7.63 -1.51
N ALA A 61 1.67 7.36 -2.12
CA ALA A 61 2.55 8.42 -2.62
C ALA A 61 1.92 9.17 -3.80
N TYR A 62 1.30 8.47 -4.75
CA TYR A 62 0.84 9.06 -6.01
C TYR A 62 -0.67 9.28 -6.09
N TYR A 63 -1.52 8.33 -5.67
CA TYR A 63 -2.98 8.45 -5.75
C TYR A 63 -3.64 9.12 -4.55
N MET A 64 -3.04 9.06 -3.36
CA MET A 64 -3.46 9.86 -2.20
C MET A 64 -2.79 11.25 -2.18
N HIS A 65 -2.03 11.57 -3.22
CA HIS A 65 -1.38 12.86 -3.45
C HIS A 65 -0.33 13.30 -2.42
N LEU A 66 -0.01 12.47 -1.41
CA LEU A 66 0.97 12.79 -0.36
C LEU A 66 2.32 13.29 -0.88
N LYS A 67 2.79 12.77 -2.03
CA LYS A 67 4.06 13.22 -2.63
C LYS A 67 4.03 14.68 -3.07
N TYR A 68 2.84 15.20 -3.41
CA TYR A 68 2.62 16.54 -3.93
C TYR A 68 1.94 17.47 -2.89
N ASP A 69 1.48 16.92 -1.77
CA ASP A 69 0.79 17.63 -0.69
C ASP A 69 1.73 18.13 0.43
N ALA A 70 1.17 18.94 1.33
CA ALA A 70 1.87 19.44 2.50
C ALA A 70 2.28 18.31 3.46
N ARG A 71 3.47 18.41 4.06
CA ARG A 71 4.01 17.43 5.03
C ARG A 71 3.08 17.14 6.22
N LEU A 72 2.17 18.06 6.53
CA LEU A 72 1.15 17.89 7.57
C LEU A 72 0.18 16.73 7.25
N LEU A 73 -0.29 16.62 6.00
CA LEU A 73 -1.20 15.56 5.57
C LEU A 73 -0.50 14.20 5.60
N THR A 74 0.76 14.16 5.19
CA THR A 74 1.63 12.99 5.31
C THR A 74 1.81 12.55 6.77
N GLY A 75 2.00 13.51 7.68
CA GLY A 75 2.11 13.23 9.11
C GLY A 75 0.83 12.65 9.71
N ILE A 76 -0.34 13.22 9.38
CA ILE A 76 -1.64 12.72 9.86
C ILE A 76 -1.91 11.31 9.34
N PHE A 77 -1.62 11.04 8.06
CA PHE A 77 -1.77 9.72 7.47
C PHE A 77 -0.84 8.69 8.12
N ALA A 78 0.44 9.03 8.29
CA ALA A 78 1.41 8.16 8.95
C ALA A 78 1.01 7.88 10.42
N TRP A 79 0.47 8.87 11.12
CA TRP A 79 -0.05 8.69 12.48
C TRP A 79 -1.23 7.70 12.51
N GLY A 80 -2.19 7.84 11.60
CA GLY A 80 -3.29 6.89 11.44
C GLY A 80 -2.79 5.47 11.14
N MET A 81 -1.77 5.33 10.27
CA MET A 81 -1.14 4.04 9.97
C MET A 81 -0.47 3.42 11.19
N LEU A 82 0.27 4.20 11.97
CA LEU A 82 0.91 3.74 13.20
C LEU A 82 -0.11 3.23 14.22
N ILE A 83 -1.23 3.93 14.37
CA ILE A 83 -2.33 3.49 15.24
C ILE A 83 -2.96 2.19 14.71
N ALA A 84 -3.21 2.09 13.41
CA ALA A 84 -3.79 0.88 12.83
C ALA A 84 -2.88 -0.35 13.04
N ILE A 85 -1.58 -0.18 12.80
CA ILE A 85 -0.59 -1.25 13.03
C ILE A 85 -0.53 -1.62 14.51
N SER A 86 -0.50 -0.64 15.43
CA SER A 86 -0.41 -0.93 16.86
C SER A 86 -1.63 -1.70 17.37
N ILE A 87 -2.84 -1.33 16.93
CA ILE A 87 -4.07 -2.05 17.27
C ILE A 87 -4.04 -3.47 16.70
N PHE A 88 -3.64 -3.63 15.42
CA PHE A 88 -3.57 -4.95 14.79
C PHE A 88 -2.55 -5.86 15.49
N THR A 89 -1.37 -5.34 15.81
CA THR A 89 -0.34 -6.07 16.56
C THR A 89 -0.80 -6.40 17.97
N ALA A 90 -1.44 -5.48 18.68
CA ALA A 90 -1.98 -5.73 20.02
C ALA A 90 -3.04 -6.83 19.98
N MET A 91 -3.96 -6.78 19.01
CA MET A 91 -4.99 -7.80 18.81
C MET A 91 -4.36 -9.16 18.50
N ALA A 92 -3.40 -9.22 17.57
CA ALA A 92 -2.69 -10.44 17.23
C ALA A 92 -1.94 -11.04 18.43
N ALA A 93 -1.32 -10.20 19.26
CA ALA A 93 -0.64 -10.63 20.48
C ALA A 93 -1.63 -11.23 21.50
N ILE A 94 -2.78 -10.60 21.70
CA ILE A 94 -3.83 -11.11 22.61
C ILE A 94 -4.34 -12.47 22.12
N TYR A 95 -4.67 -12.63 20.84
CA TYR A 95 -5.10 -13.93 20.30
C TYR A 95 -4.02 -15.00 20.40
N HIS A 96 -2.76 -14.62 20.22
CA HIS A 96 -1.65 -15.57 20.36
C HIS A 96 -1.50 -16.06 21.82
N ILE A 97 -1.71 -15.19 22.81
CA ILE A 97 -1.57 -15.53 24.24
C ILE A 97 -2.81 -16.29 24.76
N TYR A 98 -4.01 -15.85 24.41
CA TYR A 98 -5.27 -16.34 24.99
C TYR A 98 -6.09 -17.26 24.07
N GLY A 99 -5.77 -17.36 22.78
CA GLY A 99 -6.47 -18.22 21.83
C GLY A 99 -6.00 -19.67 21.82
N GLN A 100 -4.84 -19.98 22.42
CA GLN A 100 -4.23 -21.31 22.46
C GLN A 100 -4.98 -22.35 23.33
N PRO A 101 -5.59 -22.03 24.50
CA PRO A 101 -6.17 -23.04 25.40
C PRO A 101 -7.58 -23.51 25.04
N LEU A 102 -8.24 -22.96 24.01
CA LEU A 102 -9.63 -23.31 23.66
C LEU A 102 -9.77 -24.18 22.38
N LEU A 103 -8.66 -24.46 21.68
CA LEU A 103 -8.64 -25.21 20.41
C LEU A 103 -7.89 -26.55 20.50
N THR A 104 -7.39 -26.92 21.68
CA THR A 104 -6.88 -28.27 21.99
C THR A 104 -7.99 -29.07 22.70
N PRO A 105 -8.58 -30.09 22.08
CA PRO A 105 -9.36 -31.09 22.82
C PRO A 105 -8.47 -31.90 23.77
#